data_AF-A0A022PCP7-F1
#
_entry.id   AF-A0A022PCP7-F1
#
_cell.length_a   1.000
_cell.length_b   1.000
_cell.length_c   1.000
_cell.angle_alpha   90.00
_cell.angle_beta   90.00
_cell.angle_gamma   90.00
#
_symmetry.space_group_name_H-M   'P 1'
#
loop_
_entity.id
_entity.type
_entity.pdbx_description
1 polymer ?
#
loop_
_entity_poly.entity_id
_entity_poly.type
_entity_poly.pdbx_seq_one_letter_code
_entity_poly.pdbx_strand_id
1 'polypeptide(L)'
;MYHIVASDLDGTLLSPDHKLTSYTKETLNLLTNKGIHFIFATGRHHVDVAQIRDVLGIDAYMITSNGARVHNAMGELVFSHNVDPEIVHDLCLMEFDNADILTNYYCHDHWYMNRECPEQKEFFQESVFHYQLFERDNFKIDDVCKVYFTCGDHDLLVTLEEKIKARWGDRVNVSFSLRNCLEVMAG
;
A
#
# COMPACT_ATOMS: atom_id res chain seq x y z
N MET A 1 -23.56 -14.02 -15.52
CA MET A 1 -22.12 -14.12 -15.81
C MET A 1 -21.50 -12.81 -15.37
N TYR A 2 -20.37 -12.83 -14.66
CA TYR A 2 -19.68 -11.59 -14.27
C TYR A 2 -18.77 -11.16 -15.41
N HIS A 3 -18.74 -9.87 -15.73
CA HIS A 3 -17.87 -9.30 -16.78
C HIS A 3 -16.53 -8.80 -16.24
N ILE A 4 -16.44 -8.64 -14.92
CA ILE A 4 -15.27 -8.13 -14.22
C ILE A 4 -14.94 -9.12 -13.09
N VAL A 5 -13.67 -9.43 -12.95
CA VAL A 5 -13.11 -10.14 -11.80
C VAL A 5 -12.17 -9.18 -11.07
N ALA A 6 -12.50 -8.87 -9.83
CA ALA A 6 -11.62 -8.14 -8.92
C ALA A 6 -10.95 -9.15 -7.97
N SER A 7 -9.64 -9.08 -7.82
CA SER A 7 -8.88 -9.96 -6.92
C SER A 7 -7.82 -9.19 -6.18
N ASP A 8 -7.63 -9.52 -4.91
CA ASP A 8 -6.40 -9.18 -4.20
C ASP A 8 -5.22 -10.02 -4.73
N LEU A 9 -4.00 -9.57 -4.44
CA LEU A 9 -2.74 -10.22 -4.82
C LEU A 9 -2.22 -11.13 -3.72
N ASP A 10 -1.74 -10.57 -2.61
CA ASP A 10 -1.05 -11.31 -1.56
C ASP A 10 -2.00 -12.19 -0.76
N GLY A 11 -1.65 -13.47 -0.60
CA GLY A 11 -2.54 -14.43 0.08
C GLY A 11 -3.82 -14.77 -0.70
N THR A 12 -4.00 -14.23 -1.92
CA THR A 12 -5.19 -14.44 -2.76
C THR A 12 -4.82 -14.98 -4.15
N LEU A 13 -4.33 -14.11 -5.05
CA LEU A 13 -3.95 -14.51 -6.42
C LEU A 13 -2.54 -15.09 -6.50
N LEU A 14 -1.61 -14.52 -5.72
CA LEU A 14 -0.23 -14.95 -5.62
C LEU A 14 -0.13 -16.19 -4.74
N SER A 15 0.81 -17.07 -5.07
CA SER A 15 1.15 -18.20 -4.21
C SER A 15 1.75 -17.72 -2.88
N PRO A 16 1.87 -18.61 -1.87
CA PRO A 16 2.56 -18.28 -0.62
C PRO A 16 4.01 -17.78 -0.79
N ASP A 17 4.66 -18.11 -1.92
CA ASP A 17 5.99 -17.62 -2.28
C ASP A 17 5.96 -16.27 -3.04
N HIS A 18 4.83 -15.56 -3.01
CA HIS A 18 4.57 -14.30 -3.72
C HIS A 18 4.78 -14.38 -5.24
N LYS A 19 4.46 -15.53 -5.85
CA LYS A 19 4.64 -15.76 -7.30
C LYS A 19 3.32 -16.04 -8.00
N LEU A 20 3.25 -15.62 -9.27
CA LEU A 20 2.21 -16.05 -10.20
C LEU A 20 2.53 -17.44 -10.73
N THR A 21 1.67 -18.41 -10.38
CA THR A 21 1.81 -19.79 -10.89
C THR A 21 1.44 -19.87 -12.37
N SER A 22 1.96 -20.87 -13.07
CA SER A 22 1.59 -21.13 -14.47
C SER A 22 0.09 -21.35 -14.65
N TYR A 23 -0.54 -22.05 -13.71
CA TYR A 23 -1.99 -22.28 -13.70
C TYR A 23 -2.78 -20.98 -13.60
N THR A 24 -2.37 -20.07 -12.69
CA THR A 24 -3.00 -18.75 -12.54
C THR A 24 -2.88 -17.96 -13.84
N LYS A 25 -1.69 -17.90 -14.44
CA LYS A 25 -1.46 -17.20 -15.71
C LYS A 25 -2.31 -17.75 -16.85
N GLU A 26 -2.39 -19.07 -16.99
CA GLU A 26 -3.21 -19.71 -18.02
C GLU A 26 -4.69 -19.37 -17.83
N THR A 27 -5.17 -19.41 -16.58
CA THR A 27 -6.56 -19.08 -16.24
C THR A 27 -6.91 -17.62 -16.58
N LEU A 28 -6.03 -16.67 -16.22
CA LEU A 28 -6.19 -15.25 -16.55
C LEU A 28 -6.29 -15.03 -18.06
N ASN A 29 -5.41 -15.67 -18.84
CA ASN A 29 -5.43 -15.57 -20.30
C ASN A 29 -6.70 -16.17 -20.91
N LEU A 30 -7.12 -17.35 -20.44
CA LEU A 30 -8.35 -18.01 -20.93
C LEU A 30 -9.60 -17.15 -20.69
N LEU A 31 -9.69 -16.48 -19.54
CA LEU A 31 -10.82 -15.62 -19.20
C LEU A 31 -10.77 -14.28 -19.96
N THR A 32 -9.58 -13.70 -20.12
CA THR A 32 -9.37 -12.50 -20.92
C THR A 32 -9.80 -12.73 -22.37
N ASN A 33 -9.43 -13.87 -22.96
CA ASN A 33 -9.85 -14.28 -24.31
C ASN A 33 -11.36 -14.50 -24.46
N LYS A 34 -12.10 -14.65 -23.34
CA LYS A 34 -13.56 -14.73 -23.30
C LYS A 34 -14.22 -13.37 -23.06
N GLY A 35 -13.46 -12.27 -23.03
CA GLY A 35 -13.97 -10.92 -22.80
C GLY A 35 -14.22 -10.58 -21.33
N ILE A 36 -13.57 -11.29 -20.40
CA ILE A 36 -13.60 -10.96 -18.97
C ILE A 36 -12.48 -9.97 -18.66
N HIS A 37 -12.81 -8.90 -17.95
CA HIS A 37 -11.84 -7.89 -17.53
C HIS A 37 -11.36 -8.14 -16.10
N PHE A 38 -10.09 -7.84 -15.84
CA PHE A 38 -9.48 -8.01 -14.52
C PHE A 38 -9.12 -6.68 -13.87
N ILE A 39 -9.35 -6.63 -12.55
CA ILE A 39 -8.91 -5.55 -11.67
C ILE A 39 -8.15 -6.21 -10.51
N PHE A 40 -6.90 -5.81 -10.30
CA PHE A 40 -6.14 -6.27 -9.14
C PHE A 40 -6.09 -5.17 -8.09
N ALA A 41 -6.43 -5.50 -6.84
CA ALA A 41 -6.54 -4.55 -5.73
C ALA A 41 -5.61 -4.93 -4.59
N THR A 42 -4.66 -4.09 -4.23
CA THR A 42 -3.62 -4.42 -3.24
C THR A 42 -3.26 -3.23 -2.34
N GLY A 43 -2.78 -3.53 -1.13
CA GLY A 43 -2.19 -2.54 -0.22
C GLY A 43 -0.78 -2.09 -0.62
N ARG A 44 -0.12 -2.82 -1.52
CA ARG A 44 1.22 -2.50 -2.03
C ARG A 44 1.24 -1.18 -2.78
N HIS A 45 2.43 -0.59 -2.83
CA HIS A 45 2.69 0.61 -3.63
C HIS A 45 2.76 0.27 -5.13
N HIS A 46 2.38 1.20 -6.02
CA HIS A 46 2.33 0.92 -7.46
C HIS A 46 3.70 0.56 -8.06
N VAL A 47 4.78 1.17 -7.55
CA VAL A 47 6.16 0.84 -7.93
C VAL A 47 6.50 -0.61 -7.60
N ASP A 48 6.02 -1.11 -6.45
CA ASP A 48 6.29 -2.47 -5.98
C ASP A 48 5.57 -3.53 -6.84
N VAL A 49 4.39 -3.22 -7.35
CA VAL A 49 3.60 -4.15 -8.20
C VAL A 49 3.80 -3.97 -9.70
N ALA A 50 4.63 -3.02 -10.13
CA ALA A 50 4.91 -2.78 -11.55
C ALA A 50 5.46 -4.04 -12.23
N GLN A 51 6.40 -4.74 -11.58
CA GLN A 51 6.95 -6.00 -12.11
C GLN A 51 5.89 -7.11 -12.18
N ILE A 52 4.99 -7.17 -11.19
CA ILE A 52 3.91 -8.18 -11.16
C ILE A 52 2.95 -7.93 -12.34
N ARG A 53 2.58 -6.67 -12.59
CA ARG A 53 1.79 -6.26 -13.76
C ARG A 53 2.42 -6.75 -15.06
N ASP A 54 3.71 -6.52 -15.25
CA ASP A 54 4.41 -6.92 -16.48
C ASP A 54 4.44 -8.45 -16.65
N VAL A 55 4.47 -9.20 -15.54
CA VAL A 55 4.48 -10.68 -15.53
C VAL A 55 3.08 -11.30 -15.67
N LEU A 56 2.00 -10.57 -15.37
CA LEU A 56 0.62 -11.02 -15.54
C LEU A 56 0.28 -11.30 -17.01
N GLY A 57 0.85 -10.51 -17.93
CA GLY A 57 0.71 -10.71 -19.38
C GLY A 57 -0.72 -10.48 -19.92
N ILE A 58 -1.57 -9.79 -19.16
CA ILE A 58 -2.93 -9.42 -19.55
C ILE A 58 -3.19 -7.94 -19.24
N ASP A 59 -4.12 -7.33 -19.97
CA ASP A 59 -4.59 -5.98 -19.68
C ASP A 59 -5.45 -5.99 -18.41
N ALA A 60 -4.98 -5.31 -17.37
CA ALA A 60 -5.68 -5.21 -16.10
C ALA A 60 -5.54 -3.81 -15.49
N TYR A 61 -6.59 -3.37 -14.79
CA TYR A 61 -6.49 -2.20 -13.92
C TYR A 61 -5.82 -2.58 -12.60
N MET A 62 -5.02 -1.66 -12.07
CA MET A 62 -4.31 -1.83 -10.79
C MET A 62 -4.83 -0.81 -9.79
N ILE A 63 -5.54 -1.28 -8.77
CA ILE A 63 -5.88 -0.53 -7.58
C ILE A 63 -4.78 -0.78 -6.56
N THR A 64 -4.06 0.26 -6.15
CA THR A 64 -2.88 0.16 -5.27
C THR A 64 -3.04 1.07 -4.06
N SER A 65 -2.21 0.85 -3.03
CA SER A 65 -2.27 1.60 -1.77
C SER A 65 -3.69 1.62 -1.17
N ASN A 66 -4.36 0.46 -1.16
CA ASN A 66 -5.73 0.25 -0.66
C ASN A 66 -6.78 1.16 -1.30
N GLY A 67 -6.65 1.45 -2.60
CA GLY A 67 -7.62 2.28 -3.31
C GLY A 67 -7.20 3.74 -3.48
N ALA A 68 -6.15 4.20 -2.81
CA ALA A 68 -5.66 5.57 -2.94
C ALA A 68 -5.09 5.89 -4.33
N ARG A 69 -4.80 4.86 -5.15
CA ARG A 69 -4.30 5.00 -6.52
C ARG A 69 -4.96 3.98 -7.44
N VAL A 70 -5.29 4.39 -8.67
CA VAL A 70 -5.73 3.51 -9.75
C VAL A 70 -4.92 3.79 -10.99
N HIS A 71 -4.31 2.74 -11.55
CA HIS A 71 -3.63 2.78 -12.84
C HIS A 71 -4.38 1.92 -13.85
N ASN A 72 -4.41 2.35 -15.12
CA ASN A 72 -4.96 1.56 -16.22
C ASN A 72 -3.97 0.48 -16.68
N ALA A 73 -4.37 -0.31 -17.68
CA ALA A 73 -3.54 -1.36 -18.26
C ALA A 73 -2.24 -0.83 -18.91
N MET A 74 -2.21 0.43 -19.34
CA MET A 74 -1.01 1.08 -19.88
C MET A 74 -0.07 1.59 -18.77
N GLY A 75 -0.47 1.45 -17.50
CA GLY A 75 0.28 1.95 -16.35
C GLY A 75 0.09 3.44 -16.09
N GLU A 76 -0.88 4.08 -16.74
CA GLU A 76 -1.16 5.50 -16.55
C GLU A 76 -2.03 5.70 -15.30
N LEU A 77 -1.71 6.71 -14.49
CA LEU A 77 -2.50 7.06 -13.32
C LEU A 77 -3.85 7.66 -13.75
N VAL A 78 -4.94 6.98 -13.40
CA VAL A 78 -6.31 7.37 -13.72
C VAL A 78 -6.97 8.09 -12.55
N PHE A 79 -6.62 7.71 -11.33
CA PHE A 79 -7.21 8.27 -10.11
C PHE A 79 -6.21 8.28 -8.97
N SER A 80 -6.23 9.36 -8.19
CA SER A 80 -5.53 9.50 -6.93
C SER A 80 -6.47 10.08 -5.86
N HIS A 81 -6.42 9.49 -4.67
CA HIS A 81 -7.03 10.04 -3.46
C HIS A 81 -5.95 10.14 -2.39
N ASN A 82 -5.61 11.35 -1.99
CA ASN A 82 -4.54 11.63 -1.05
C ASN A 82 -5.10 11.95 0.33
N VAL A 83 -4.35 11.59 1.36
CA VAL A 83 -4.60 12.05 2.72
C VAL A 83 -4.40 13.57 2.75
N ASP A 84 -5.26 14.28 3.47
CA ASP A 84 -5.15 15.72 3.65
C ASP A 84 -3.77 16.10 4.24
N PRO A 85 -3.03 17.06 3.65
CA PRO A 85 -1.68 17.40 4.10
C PRO A 85 -1.56 17.72 5.60
N GLU A 86 -2.57 18.34 6.21
CA GLU A 86 -2.56 18.63 7.65
C GLU A 86 -2.65 17.34 8.47
N ILE A 87 -3.45 16.39 8.02
CA ILE A 87 -3.57 15.07 8.65
C ILE A 87 -2.26 14.29 8.48
N VAL A 88 -1.64 14.33 7.29
CA VAL A 88 -0.34 13.70 7.04
C VAL A 88 0.71 14.23 8.01
N HIS A 89 0.81 15.55 8.14
CA HIS A 89 1.74 16.19 9.07
C HIS A 89 1.55 15.67 10.50
N ASP A 90 0.31 15.67 10.98
CA ASP A 90 -0.02 15.19 12.31
C ASP A 90 0.27 13.69 12.51
N LEU A 91 -0.09 12.84 11.54
CA LEU A 91 0.15 11.39 11.58
C LEU A 91 1.65 11.09 11.62
N CYS A 92 2.46 11.78 10.80
CA CYS A 92 3.91 11.60 10.77
C CYS A 92 4.58 11.97 12.09
N LEU A 93 4.01 12.92 12.84
CA LEU A 93 4.57 13.41 14.10
C LEU A 93 3.99 12.73 15.34
N MET A 94 2.82 12.09 15.24
CA MET A 94 2.07 11.55 16.38
C MET A 94 2.89 10.55 17.21
N GLU A 95 3.59 9.63 16.55
CA GLU A 95 4.39 8.57 17.19
C GLU A 95 5.87 8.67 16.78
N PHE A 96 6.34 9.85 16.35
CA PHE A 96 7.68 10.03 15.81
C PHE A 96 8.78 9.62 16.79
N ASP A 97 8.63 10.01 18.07
CA ASP A 97 9.58 9.74 19.15
C ASP A 97 9.32 8.39 19.87
N ASN A 98 8.26 7.66 19.50
CA ASN A 98 7.92 6.38 20.12
C ASN A 98 8.88 5.29 19.63
N ALA A 99 9.66 4.68 20.53
CA ALA A 99 10.68 3.69 20.18
C ALA A 99 10.12 2.38 19.58
N ASP A 100 8.88 2.03 19.89
CA ASP A 100 8.26 0.77 19.49
C ASP A 100 7.48 0.88 18.18
N ILE A 101 7.07 2.10 17.80
CA ILE A 101 6.27 2.36 16.59
C ILE A 101 7.12 3.06 15.53
N LEU A 102 7.24 2.43 14.36
CA LEU A 102 7.82 3.04 13.17
C LEU A 102 6.73 3.68 12.34
N THR A 103 6.96 4.92 11.89
CA THR A 103 6.04 5.65 11.03
C THR A 103 6.58 5.67 9.61
N ASN A 104 5.72 5.28 8.67
CA ASN A 104 6.03 5.17 7.27
C ASN A 104 4.99 5.94 6.46
N TYR A 105 5.36 6.48 5.31
CA TYR A 105 4.37 6.99 4.37
C TYR A 105 4.83 6.87 2.92
N TYR A 106 3.86 6.86 2.01
CA TYR A 106 4.09 6.82 0.57
C TYR A 106 3.72 8.18 -0.03
N CYS A 107 4.70 8.85 -0.62
CA CYS A 107 4.55 10.15 -1.28
C CYS A 107 5.06 10.03 -2.72
N HIS A 108 4.17 10.24 -3.69
CA HIS A 108 4.45 9.96 -5.09
C HIS A 108 5.02 8.54 -5.28
N ASP A 109 6.24 8.44 -5.80
CA ASP A 109 6.95 7.20 -6.10
C ASP A 109 7.96 6.82 -5.02
N HIS A 110 7.85 7.45 -3.85
CA HIS A 110 8.82 7.33 -2.76
C HIS A 110 8.18 6.79 -1.50
N TRP A 111 8.95 5.97 -0.80
CA TRP A 111 8.64 5.51 0.55
C TRP A 111 9.53 6.25 1.55
N TYR A 112 8.90 6.76 2.60
CA TYR A 112 9.57 7.46 3.68
C TYR A 112 9.38 6.75 5.01
N MET A 113 10.39 6.84 5.88
CA MET A 113 10.42 6.29 7.24
C MET A 113 10.96 7.31 8.24
N ASN A 114 10.46 7.29 9.48
CA ASN A 114 10.94 8.20 10.51
C ASN A 114 12.32 7.82 11.08
N ARG A 115 12.72 6.54 11.01
CA ARG A 115 14.04 6.07 11.45
C ARG A 115 14.45 4.77 10.77
N GLU A 116 15.74 4.46 10.85
CA GLU A 116 16.31 3.21 10.35
C GLU A 116 15.70 1.99 11.04
N CYS A 117 15.40 0.96 10.26
CA CYS A 117 15.05 -0.38 10.74
C CYS A 117 15.94 -1.40 10.02
N PRO A 118 16.97 -1.96 10.69
CA PRO A 118 17.92 -2.88 10.06
C PRO A 118 17.24 -4.10 9.40
N GLU A 119 16.17 -4.60 10.01
CA GLU A 119 15.40 -5.76 9.53
C GLU A 119 14.71 -5.45 8.19
N GLN A 120 14.16 -4.25 8.03
CA GLN A 120 13.56 -3.83 6.76
C GLN A 120 14.63 -3.56 5.69
N LYS A 121 15.79 -3.03 6.09
CA LYS A 121 16.92 -2.83 5.18
C LYS A 121 17.40 -4.14 4.57
N GLU A 122 17.36 -5.25 5.31
CA GLU A 122 17.70 -6.59 4.80
C GLU A 122 16.59 -7.19 3.94
N PHE A 123 15.32 -7.02 4.31
CA PHE A 123 14.18 -7.57 3.57
C PHE A 123 14.01 -6.96 2.18
N PHE A 124 14.35 -5.68 2.00
CA PHE A 124 14.16 -4.95 0.74
C PHE A 124 15.44 -4.81 -0.11
N GLN A 125 16.55 -5.48 0.21
CA GLN A 125 17.81 -5.32 -0.55
C GLN A 125 17.70 -5.61 -2.05
N GLU A 126 16.79 -6.51 -2.43
CA GLU A 126 16.54 -6.87 -3.83
C GLU A 126 15.37 -6.10 -4.45
N SER A 127 14.64 -5.29 -3.67
CA SER A 127 13.55 -4.47 -4.19
C SER A 127 14.10 -3.22 -4.86
N VAL A 128 13.46 -2.77 -5.93
CA VAL A 128 13.75 -1.45 -6.52
C VAL A 128 13.17 -0.31 -5.66
N PHE A 129 12.27 -0.63 -4.72
CA PHE A 129 11.55 0.34 -3.91
C PHE A 129 12.16 0.46 -2.51
N HIS A 130 13.03 1.46 -2.34
CA HIS A 130 13.76 1.70 -1.10
C HIS A 130 13.16 2.86 -0.31
N TYR A 131 13.24 2.79 1.02
CA TYR A 131 12.84 3.91 1.88
C TYR A 131 13.89 5.02 1.90
N GLN A 132 13.42 6.22 2.20
CA GLN A 132 14.23 7.37 2.58
C GLN A 132 13.84 7.80 4.00
N LEU A 133 14.80 8.30 4.77
CA LEU A 133 14.47 8.87 6.07
C LEU A 133 13.86 10.25 5.90
N PHE A 134 12.86 10.57 6.72
CA PHE A 134 12.32 11.91 6.83
C PHE A 134 12.65 12.50 8.21
N GLU A 135 12.87 13.81 8.26
CA GLU A 135 13.20 14.53 9.48
C GLU A 135 11.97 15.26 10.02
N ARG A 136 11.92 15.46 11.34
CA ARG A 136 10.79 16.07 12.04
C ARG A 136 10.35 17.41 11.46
N ASP A 137 11.33 18.24 11.10
CA ASP A 137 11.08 19.61 10.64
C ASP A 137 11.11 19.73 9.11
N ASN A 138 11.34 18.63 8.39
CA ASN A 138 11.52 18.65 6.95
C ASN A 138 11.08 17.34 6.29
N PHE A 139 9.81 17.30 5.90
CA PHE A 139 9.24 16.20 5.14
C PHE A 139 8.10 16.67 4.25
N LYS A 140 7.83 15.90 3.18
CA LYS A 140 6.76 16.20 2.23
C LYS A 140 5.43 15.71 2.76
N ILE A 141 4.44 16.58 2.73
CA ILE A 141 3.07 16.29 3.17
C ILE A 141 2.06 16.26 2.01
N ASP A 142 2.43 16.79 0.86
CA ASP A 142 1.61 16.78 -0.35
C ASP A 142 1.70 15.41 -1.06
N ASP A 143 0.61 15.02 -1.71
CA ASP A 143 0.50 13.80 -2.52
C ASP A 143 0.84 12.49 -1.78
N VAL A 144 0.50 12.44 -0.49
CA VAL A 144 0.63 11.23 0.32
C VAL A 144 -0.60 10.35 0.13
N CYS A 145 -0.40 9.15 -0.43
CA CYS A 145 -1.48 8.20 -0.64
C CYS A 145 -1.83 7.38 0.61
N LYS A 146 -0.85 7.22 1.50
CA LYS A 146 -0.95 6.36 2.68
C LYS A 146 0.10 6.74 3.72
N VAL A 147 -0.32 6.77 4.99
CA VAL A 147 0.58 6.72 6.15
C VAL A 147 0.33 5.39 6.85
N TYR A 148 1.38 4.71 7.33
CA TYR A 148 1.21 3.47 8.06
C TYR A 148 2.25 3.30 9.17
N PHE A 149 1.83 2.58 10.20
CA PHE A 149 2.56 2.37 11.43
C PHE A 149 2.87 0.88 11.59
N THR A 150 4.12 0.56 11.87
CA THR A 150 4.54 -0.82 12.14
C THR A 150 5.09 -0.95 13.56
N CYS A 151 4.65 -1.99 14.27
CA CYS A 151 5.03 -2.23 15.66
C CYS A 151 5.01 -3.74 15.97
N GLY A 152 5.95 -4.21 16.79
CA GLY A 152 5.97 -5.61 17.26
C GLY A 152 4.83 -5.92 18.25
N ASP A 153 4.30 -4.90 18.92
CA ASP A 153 3.16 -5.02 19.83
C ASP A 153 1.86 -4.56 19.15
N HIS A 154 0.93 -5.49 18.99
CA HIS A 154 -0.36 -5.24 18.37
C HIS A 154 -1.22 -4.28 19.21
N ASP A 155 -1.15 -4.36 20.53
CA ASP A 155 -2.05 -3.62 21.41
C ASP A 155 -1.72 -2.11 21.39
N LEU A 156 -0.46 -1.76 21.14
CA LEU A 156 -0.03 -0.38 20.86
C LEU A 156 -0.69 0.16 19.59
N LEU A 157 -0.77 -0.64 18.52
CA LEU A 157 -1.43 -0.24 17.28
C LEU A 157 -2.95 -0.15 17.42
N VAL A 158 -3.59 -1.03 18.20
CA VAL A 158 -5.02 -0.93 18.49
C VAL A 158 -5.33 0.38 19.24
N THR A 159 -4.51 0.72 20.23
CA THR A 159 -4.63 2.00 20.94
C THR A 159 -4.44 3.20 19.99
N LEU A 160 -3.49 3.10 19.05
CA LEU A 160 -3.24 4.13 18.05
C LEU A 160 -4.42 4.26 17.06
N GLU A 161 -4.99 3.14 16.60
CA GLU A 161 -6.18 3.12 15.74
C GLU A 161 -7.34 3.90 16.37
N GLU A 162 -7.64 3.65 17.65
CA GLU A 162 -8.70 4.35 18.37
C GLU A 162 -8.44 5.86 18.44
N LYS A 163 -7.20 6.29 18.72
CA LYS A 163 -6.81 7.71 18.73
C LYS A 163 -7.02 8.38 17.37
N ILE A 164 -6.60 7.72 16.29
CA ILE A 164 -6.70 8.23 14.92
C ILE A 164 -8.17 8.37 14.53
N LYS A 165 -8.97 7.32 14.74
CA LYS A 165 -10.41 7.33 14.45
C LYS A 165 -11.16 8.39 15.26
N ALA A 166 -10.84 8.53 16.54
CA ALA A 166 -11.46 9.55 17.40
C ALA A 166 -11.12 10.99 16.96
N ARG A 167 -9.90 11.21 16.43
CA ARG A 167 -9.44 12.55 16.03
C ARG A 167 -10.00 12.98 14.68
N TRP A 168 -10.09 12.08 13.70
CA TRP A 168 -10.40 12.45 12.31
C TRP A 168 -11.69 11.86 11.75
N GLY A 169 -12.26 10.82 12.37
CA GLY A 169 -13.51 10.19 11.94
C GLY A 169 -13.50 9.87 10.45
N ASP A 170 -14.55 10.29 9.74
CA ASP A 170 -14.75 10.02 8.31
C ASP A 170 -13.74 10.74 7.37
N ARG A 171 -12.81 11.55 7.90
CA ARG A 171 -11.74 12.13 7.07
C ARG A 171 -10.62 11.13 6.76
N VAL A 172 -10.58 10.00 7.47
CA VAL A 172 -9.56 8.97 7.30
C VAL A 172 -10.20 7.58 7.26
N ASN A 173 -9.63 6.71 6.44
CA ASN A 173 -9.88 5.28 6.49
C ASN A 173 -8.70 4.60 7.17
N VAL A 174 -8.97 3.92 8.30
CA VAL A 174 -7.95 3.25 9.12
C VAL A 174 -8.20 1.76 9.11
N SER A 175 -7.20 0.98 8.66
CA SER A 175 -7.31 -0.47 8.49
C SER A 175 -6.01 -1.18 8.86
N PHE A 176 -6.11 -2.36 9.46
CA PHE A 176 -4.97 -3.27 9.62
C PHE A 176 -4.77 -4.10 8.34
N SER A 177 -3.55 -4.14 7.81
CA SER A 177 -3.17 -5.07 6.73
C SER A 177 -2.52 -6.34 7.27
N LEU A 178 -1.75 -6.21 8.34
CA LEU A 178 -1.18 -7.29 9.13
C LEU A 178 -1.34 -6.97 10.62
N ARG A 179 -1.15 -7.95 11.49
CA ARG A 179 -1.24 -7.74 12.95
C ARG A 179 -0.27 -6.66 13.45
N ASN A 180 0.87 -6.50 12.79
CA ASN A 180 1.93 -5.54 13.10
C ASN A 180 1.92 -4.31 12.17
N CYS A 181 0.87 -4.07 11.39
CA CYS A 181 0.80 -2.97 10.42
C CYS A 181 -0.58 -2.30 10.41
N LEU A 182 -0.65 -1.05 10.87
CA LEU A 182 -1.82 -0.20 10.85
C LEU A 182 -1.69 0.85 9.75
N GLU A 183 -2.67 0.93 8.85
CA GLU A 183 -2.63 1.78 7.66
C GLU A 183 -3.72 2.86 7.71
N VAL A 184 -3.38 4.05 7.24
CA VAL A 184 -4.26 5.23 7.19
C VAL A 184 -4.25 5.81 5.78
N MET A 185 -5.44 5.87 5.18
CA MET A 185 -5.72 6.49 3.89
C MET A 185 -6.76 7.61 4.06
N ALA A 186 -7.03 8.36 3.01
CA ALA A 186 -8.15 9.31 2.99
C ALA A 186 -9.49 8.57 3.18
N GLY A 187 -10.42 9.22 3.90
CA GLY A 187 -11.77 8.71 4.16
C GLY A 187 -12.75 8.90 3.01
#